data_AF-A0A975BLU2-F1
#
_entry.id   AF-A0A975BLU2-F1
#
_cell.length_a   1.000
_cell.length_b   1.000
_cell.length_c   1.000
_cell.angle_alpha   90.00
_cell.angle_beta   90.00
_cell.angle_gamma   90.00
#
_symmetry.space_group_name_H-M   'P 1'
#
loop_
_entity.id
_entity.type
_entity.pdbx_description
1 polymer ?
#
loop_
_entity_poly.entity_id
_entity_poly.type
_entity_poly.pdbx_seq_one_letter_code
_entity_poly.pdbx_strand_id
1 'polypeptide(L)'
;MKSESKPQKTRWHRLLGRLFRELLVPTGILVYTDVPVMGEPPEADILLLRKKRSRWTEEQRSRLPDGVRDTRATHILIEFKYTESVNRKVLAQTLCYDYLYKGGQKLGDHDVRTFLASSKTPRASTLEKFGWYQTDRPGVYKSHNPLAESVTLILLNELADTPHNAWIKCFASRRREKKSAFETLMDKRFSSLSSQLQWFLEGLLHYWFTMGGEHMDIEITPDDVMKIGKKWQQAVLSGISPKDRLAGLAPKDRLAGLAPKDRLAGLELKDILAEFTQEEIEAYLKKLKKKQRK
;
A
#
# COMPACT_ATOMS: atom_id res chain seq x y z
N MET A 1 -39.07 20.55 0.74
CA MET A 1 -38.53 19.17 0.79
C MET A 1 -37.03 19.24 0.86
N LYS A 2 -36.42 18.87 2.01
CA LYS A 2 -34.96 18.68 2.07
C LYS A 2 -34.64 17.47 1.18
N SER A 3 -33.82 17.64 0.16
CA SER A 3 -33.30 16.53 -0.61
C SER A 3 -32.47 15.67 0.34
N GLU A 4 -32.95 14.48 0.71
CA GLU A 4 -32.11 13.48 1.34
C GLU A 4 -30.93 13.22 0.40
N SER A 5 -29.74 13.69 0.77
CA SER A 5 -28.53 13.39 0.03
C SER A 5 -28.34 11.88 0.06
N LYS A 6 -28.38 11.24 -1.12
CA LYS A 6 -28.05 9.81 -1.23
C LYS A 6 -26.72 9.57 -0.52
N PRO A 7 -26.58 8.48 0.26
CA PRO A 7 -25.32 8.15 0.91
C PRO A 7 -24.22 8.11 -0.17
N GLN A 8 -23.17 8.89 0.04
CA GLN A 8 -22.02 8.89 -0.85
C GLN A 8 -21.37 7.51 -0.78
N LYS A 9 -21.06 6.94 -1.95
CA LYS A 9 -20.44 5.61 -2.04
C LYS A 9 -18.92 5.77 -1.98
N THR A 10 -18.26 4.87 -1.27
CA THR A 10 -16.80 4.78 -1.24
C THR A 10 -16.21 4.74 -2.65
N ARG A 11 -15.34 5.70 -2.94
CA ARG A 11 -14.53 5.77 -4.17
C ARG A 11 -13.31 4.85 -4.04
N TRP A 12 -13.52 3.55 -4.27
CA TRP A 12 -12.50 2.51 -4.03
C TRP A 12 -11.19 2.71 -4.80
N HIS A 13 -11.23 3.31 -5.98
CA HIS A 13 -10.03 3.65 -6.76
C HIS A 13 -9.15 4.67 -6.04
N ARG A 14 -9.70 5.56 -5.21
CA ARG A 14 -8.92 6.49 -4.38
C ARG A 14 -8.16 5.78 -3.28
N LEU A 15 -8.74 4.74 -2.68
CA LEU A 15 -8.04 3.90 -1.70
C LEU A 15 -6.89 3.12 -2.37
N LEU A 16 -7.16 2.51 -3.52
CA LEU A 16 -6.11 1.82 -4.29
C LEU A 16 -5.02 2.81 -4.76
N GLY A 17 -5.41 4.00 -5.20
CA GLY A 17 -4.49 5.06 -5.59
C GLY A 17 -3.64 5.57 -4.43
N ARG A 18 -4.20 5.65 -3.21
CA ARG A 18 -3.42 5.97 -2.01
C ARG A 18 -2.38 4.90 -1.71
N LEU A 19 -2.75 3.62 -1.75
CA LEU A 19 -1.81 2.50 -1.60
C LEU A 19 -0.64 2.65 -2.58
N PHE A 20 -0.94 2.81 -3.87
CA PHE A 20 0.11 2.94 -4.89
C PHE A 20 0.95 4.20 -4.72
N ARG A 21 0.37 5.31 -4.26
CA ARG A 21 1.12 6.54 -4.00
C ARG A 21 2.18 6.30 -2.93
N GLU A 22 1.79 5.74 -1.79
CA GLU A 22 2.72 5.43 -0.69
C GLU A 22 3.79 4.41 -1.11
N LEU A 23 3.41 3.46 -1.96
CA LEU A 23 4.29 2.37 -2.39
C LEU A 23 5.29 2.79 -3.48
N LEU A 24 4.85 3.60 -4.45
CA LEU A 24 5.55 3.78 -5.73
C LEU A 24 6.18 5.18 -5.91
N VAL A 25 5.64 6.24 -5.28
CA VAL A 25 6.25 7.58 -5.36
C VAL A 25 7.69 7.60 -4.84
N PRO A 26 8.04 6.92 -3.73
CA PRO A 26 9.43 6.82 -3.29
C PRO A 26 10.38 6.19 -4.32
N THR A 27 9.83 5.41 -5.27
CA THR A 27 10.61 4.76 -6.34
C THR A 27 10.65 5.56 -7.64
N GLY A 28 10.12 6.80 -7.65
CA GLY A 28 10.11 7.69 -8.81
C GLY A 28 8.97 7.43 -9.80
N ILE A 29 7.91 6.74 -9.39
CA ILE A 29 6.67 6.56 -10.17
C ILE A 29 5.62 7.53 -9.66
N LEU A 30 5.06 8.34 -10.56
CA LEU A 30 4.00 9.29 -10.23
C LEU A 30 2.64 8.59 -10.29
N VAL A 31 1.76 8.92 -9.34
CA VAL A 31 0.47 8.26 -9.15
C VAL A 31 -0.65 9.30 -9.06
N TYR A 32 -1.60 9.23 -9.98
CA TYR A 32 -2.73 10.16 -10.08
C TYR A 32 -4.06 9.37 -10.03
N THR A 33 -5.04 9.91 -9.31
CA THR A 33 -6.43 9.42 -9.29
C THR A 33 -7.34 10.49 -9.86
N ASP A 34 -8.56 10.11 -10.25
CA ASP A 34 -9.56 11.04 -10.82
C ASP A 34 -8.99 11.79 -12.03
N VAL A 35 -8.31 11.06 -12.92
CA VAL A 35 -7.60 11.65 -14.06
C VAL A 35 -8.63 12.22 -15.04
N PRO A 36 -8.55 13.51 -15.39
CA PRO A 36 -9.45 14.09 -16.38
C PRO A 36 -9.16 13.48 -17.75
N VAL A 37 -10.19 12.90 -18.36
CA VAL A 37 -10.12 12.35 -19.72
C VAL A 37 -10.67 13.33 -20.77
N MET A 38 -11.35 14.39 -20.33
CA MET A 38 -11.90 15.49 -21.15
C MET A 38 -11.80 16.83 -20.41
N GLY A 39 -12.07 17.95 -21.10
CA GLY A 39 -11.99 19.31 -20.55
C GLY A 39 -13.07 19.64 -19.50
N GLU A 40 -14.17 18.89 -19.49
CA GLU A 40 -15.22 18.93 -18.46
C GLU A 40 -15.63 17.48 -18.08
N PRO A 41 -16.27 17.27 -16.91
CA PRO A 41 -16.69 15.95 -16.44
C PRO A 41 -17.42 15.11 -17.50
N PRO A 42 -17.28 13.77 -17.46
CA PRO A 42 -17.08 12.98 -16.23
C PRO A 42 -15.63 12.80 -15.76
N GLU A 43 -15.44 12.86 -14.43
CA GLU A 43 -14.23 12.37 -13.75
C GLU A 43 -14.21 10.84 -13.84
N ALA A 44 -13.18 10.27 -14.44
CA ALA A 44 -13.03 8.83 -14.53
C ALA A 44 -12.42 8.28 -13.23
N ASP A 45 -12.80 7.06 -12.82
CA ASP A 45 -12.23 6.35 -11.66
C ASP A 45 -10.76 5.89 -11.90
N ILE A 46 -10.10 6.46 -12.90
CA ILE A 46 -8.83 5.99 -13.43
C ILE A 46 -7.69 6.37 -12.49
N LEU A 47 -6.86 5.36 -12.24
CA LEU A 47 -5.53 5.52 -11.68
C LEU A 47 -4.50 5.54 -12.82
N LEU A 48 -3.70 6.60 -12.89
CA LEU A 48 -2.58 6.72 -13.83
C LEU A 48 -1.25 6.60 -13.10
N LEU A 49 -0.40 5.68 -13.59
CA LEU A 49 1.00 5.57 -13.18
C LEU A 49 1.89 6.11 -14.30
N ARG A 50 2.79 7.05 -13.98
CA ARG A 50 3.76 7.60 -14.93
C ARG A 50 5.18 7.36 -14.44
N LYS A 51 6.05 6.96 -15.35
CA LYS A 51 7.48 6.77 -15.08
C LYS A 51 8.33 7.46 -16.13
N LYS A 52 9.54 7.85 -15.75
CA LYS A 52 10.50 8.51 -16.65
C LYS A 52 11.14 7.57 -17.68
N ARG A 53 11.21 6.26 -17.39
CA ARG A 53 11.95 5.26 -18.20
C ARG A 53 11.05 4.09 -18.56
N SER A 54 11.19 3.51 -19.75
CA SER A 54 10.37 2.38 -20.22
C SER A 54 10.59 1.06 -19.48
N ARG A 55 11.75 0.87 -18.84
CA ARG A 55 12.06 -0.32 -18.03
C ARG A 55 11.87 -0.06 -16.54
N TRP A 56 11.29 -1.03 -15.85
CA TRP A 56 11.18 -1.03 -14.39
C TRP A 56 12.52 -1.35 -13.74
N THR A 57 12.83 -0.69 -12.62
CA THR A 57 13.90 -1.16 -11.71
C THR A 57 13.41 -2.40 -10.94
N GLU A 58 14.32 -3.20 -10.37
CA GLU A 58 13.90 -4.38 -9.60
C GLU A 58 13.07 -4.00 -8.37
N GLU A 59 13.41 -2.88 -7.71
CA GLU A 59 12.61 -2.32 -6.62
C GLU A 59 11.18 -2.01 -7.07
N GLN A 60 11.00 -1.33 -8.22
CA GLN A 60 9.68 -1.04 -8.79
C GLN A 60 8.92 -2.32 -9.15
N ARG A 61 9.59 -3.29 -9.80
CA ARG A 61 8.98 -4.57 -10.15
C ARG A 61 8.49 -5.33 -8.91
N SER A 62 9.22 -5.27 -7.80
CA SER A 62 8.85 -5.93 -6.54
C SER A 62 7.61 -5.34 -5.84
N ARG A 63 7.11 -4.19 -6.32
CA ARG A 63 5.99 -3.43 -5.77
C ARG A 63 4.78 -3.35 -6.70
N LEU A 64 4.93 -3.80 -7.94
CA LEU A 64 3.88 -3.76 -8.95
C LEU A 64 3.30 -5.15 -9.15
N PRO A 65 1.97 -5.29 -9.36
CA PRO A 65 1.37 -6.58 -9.59
C PRO A 65 1.73 -7.14 -10.98
N ASP A 66 1.55 -8.44 -11.14
CA ASP A 66 1.60 -9.11 -12.44
C ASP A 66 0.69 -8.43 -13.47
N GLY A 67 1.09 -8.47 -14.74
CA GLY A 67 0.49 -7.67 -15.81
C GLY A 67 1.05 -6.25 -15.84
N VAL A 68 0.95 -5.50 -14.74
CA VAL A 68 1.47 -4.12 -14.67
C VAL A 68 3.00 -4.08 -14.70
N ARG A 69 3.65 -4.94 -13.91
CA ARG A 69 5.12 -5.03 -13.85
C ARG A 69 5.77 -5.60 -15.12
N ASP A 70 4.96 -6.07 -16.07
CA ASP A 70 5.41 -6.75 -17.30
C ASP A 70 5.35 -5.83 -18.53
N THR A 71 4.67 -4.69 -18.42
CA THR A 71 4.60 -3.70 -19.50
C THR A 71 5.84 -2.81 -19.56
N ARG A 72 6.18 -2.36 -20.77
CA ARG A 72 7.20 -1.33 -21.02
C ARG A 72 6.60 0.07 -21.22
N ALA A 73 5.28 0.19 -21.25
CA ALA A 73 4.58 1.46 -21.38
C ALA A 73 4.98 2.43 -20.26
N THR A 74 5.17 3.70 -20.61
CA THR A 74 5.53 4.77 -19.66
C THR A 74 4.31 5.33 -18.94
N HIS A 75 3.12 5.15 -19.52
CA HIS A 75 1.84 5.55 -19.00
C HIS A 75 0.97 4.31 -18.78
N ILE A 76 0.41 4.17 -17.59
CA ILE A 76 -0.39 2.99 -17.23
C ILE A 76 -1.72 3.47 -16.69
N LEU A 77 -2.79 3.17 -17.40
CA LEU A 77 -4.15 3.47 -16.97
C LEU A 77 -4.73 2.24 -16.30
N ILE A 78 -5.34 2.41 -15.13
CA ILE A 78 -6.03 1.35 -14.40
C ILE A 78 -7.44 1.81 -14.12
N GLU A 79 -8.42 1.18 -14.79
CA GLU A 79 -9.83 1.25 -14.42
C GLU A 79 -10.07 0.20 -13.34
N PHE A 80 -10.52 0.61 -12.16
CA PHE A 80 -10.64 -0.30 -11.02
C PHE A 80 -12.09 -0.52 -10.59
N LYS A 81 -12.56 -1.77 -10.68
CA LYS A 81 -13.90 -2.18 -10.27
C LYS A 81 -13.88 -3.05 -9.02
N TYR A 82 -14.20 -2.42 -7.89
CA TYR A 82 -14.28 -3.10 -6.59
C TYR A 82 -15.63 -3.82 -6.38
N THR A 83 -16.73 -3.11 -6.63
CA THR A 83 -18.09 -3.56 -6.26
C THR A 83 -18.83 -4.19 -7.43
N GLU A 84 -18.66 -3.65 -8.64
CA GLU A 84 -19.21 -4.20 -9.86
C GLU A 84 -18.27 -5.25 -10.47
N SER A 85 -18.85 -6.29 -11.07
CA SER A 85 -18.08 -7.25 -11.88
C SER A 85 -17.87 -6.71 -13.29
N VAL A 86 -16.84 -7.19 -13.97
CA VAL A 86 -16.58 -6.91 -15.39
C VAL A 86 -17.84 -7.21 -16.21
N ASN A 87 -18.22 -6.27 -17.08
CA ASN A 87 -19.36 -6.36 -17.98
C ASN A 87 -19.15 -5.45 -19.20
N ARG A 88 -20.10 -5.44 -20.15
CA ARG A 88 -19.99 -4.66 -21.40
C ARG A 88 -19.78 -3.16 -21.14
N LYS A 89 -20.49 -2.58 -20.18
CA LYS A 89 -20.43 -1.13 -19.91
C LYS A 89 -19.06 -0.75 -19.38
N VAL A 90 -18.54 -1.55 -18.44
CA VAL A 90 -17.18 -1.37 -17.89
C VAL A 90 -16.13 -1.45 -18.98
N LEU A 91 -16.19 -2.47 -19.85
CA LEU A 91 -15.22 -2.60 -20.94
C LEU A 91 -15.30 -1.42 -21.92
N ALA A 92 -16.50 -1.02 -22.33
CA ALA A 92 -16.69 0.13 -23.21
C ALA A 92 -16.16 1.42 -22.58
N GLN A 93 -16.39 1.63 -21.28
CA GLN A 93 -15.86 2.75 -20.52
C GLN A 93 -14.32 2.74 -20.51
N THR A 94 -13.69 1.60 -20.19
CA THR A 94 -12.23 1.45 -20.19
C THR A 94 -11.62 1.75 -21.56
N LEU A 95 -12.24 1.27 -22.64
CA LEU A 95 -11.78 1.51 -24.01
C LEU A 95 -11.91 2.98 -24.42
N CYS A 96 -13.01 3.62 -24.04
CA CYS A 96 -13.21 5.04 -24.26
C CYS A 96 -12.10 5.86 -23.60
N TYR A 97 -11.75 5.53 -22.36
CA TYR A 97 -10.69 6.19 -21.63
C TYR A 97 -9.30 5.96 -22.22
N ASP A 98 -8.99 4.74 -22.64
CA ASP A 98 -7.76 4.43 -23.37
C ASP A 98 -7.62 5.32 -24.62
N TYR A 99 -8.67 5.40 -25.43
CA TYR A 99 -8.70 6.18 -26.65
C TYR A 99 -8.54 7.69 -26.39
N LEU A 100 -9.37 8.26 -25.51
CA LEU A 100 -9.37 9.69 -25.22
C LEU A 100 -8.05 10.15 -24.58
N TYR A 101 -7.49 9.36 -23.67
CA TYR A 101 -6.23 9.69 -23.02
C TYR A 101 -5.06 9.72 -24.02
N LYS A 102 -4.96 8.70 -24.88
CA LYS A 102 -3.94 8.64 -25.94
C LYS A 102 -4.05 9.84 -26.87
N GLY A 103 -5.26 10.15 -27.34
CA GLY A 103 -5.53 11.29 -28.21
C GLY A 103 -5.18 12.63 -27.55
N GLY A 104 -5.67 12.86 -26.33
CA GLY A 104 -5.44 14.12 -25.59
C GLY A 104 -3.98 14.37 -25.23
N GLN A 105 -3.19 13.32 -25.01
CA GLN A 105 -1.76 13.42 -24.70
C GLN A 105 -0.86 13.24 -25.92
N LYS A 106 -1.41 12.97 -27.11
CA LYS A 106 -0.68 12.65 -28.35
C LYS A 106 0.30 11.48 -28.17
N LEU A 107 -0.15 10.40 -27.53
CA LEU A 107 0.62 9.19 -27.25
C LEU A 107 0.23 8.04 -28.18
N GLY A 108 1.19 7.17 -28.50
CA GLY A 108 0.95 5.95 -29.29
C GLY A 108 0.60 4.73 -28.43
N ASP A 109 0.24 3.62 -29.09
CA ASP A 109 -0.15 2.36 -28.43
C ASP A 109 0.97 1.68 -27.64
N HIS A 110 2.23 2.05 -27.91
CA HIS A 110 3.38 1.56 -27.14
C HIS A 110 3.65 2.37 -25.87
N ASP A 111 3.19 3.63 -25.82
CA ASP A 111 3.43 4.54 -24.69
C ASP A 111 2.47 4.29 -23.54
N VAL A 112 1.27 3.81 -23.85
CA VAL A 112 0.16 3.58 -22.91
C VAL A 112 -0.16 2.10 -22.81
N ARG A 113 -0.38 1.60 -21.59
CA ARG A 113 -1.03 0.31 -21.37
C ARG A 113 -2.20 0.47 -20.41
N THR A 114 -3.37 0.01 -20.85
CA THR A 114 -4.59 0.09 -20.06
C THR A 114 -4.93 -1.25 -19.43
N PHE A 115 -5.29 -1.20 -18.15
CA PHE A 115 -5.69 -2.34 -17.35
C PHE A 115 -7.11 -2.15 -16.83
N LEU A 116 -7.91 -3.19 -16.93
CA LEU A 116 -9.16 -3.32 -16.19
C LEU A 116 -8.90 -4.22 -14.99
N ALA A 117 -8.82 -3.65 -13.80
CA ALA A 117 -8.62 -4.41 -12.57
C ALA A 117 -9.96 -4.66 -11.88
N SER A 118 -10.28 -5.92 -11.59
CA SER A 118 -11.53 -6.28 -10.92
C SER A 118 -11.29 -7.05 -9.63
N SER A 119 -11.90 -6.57 -8.56
CA SER A 119 -11.93 -7.27 -7.27
C SER A 119 -12.80 -8.51 -7.32
N LYS A 120 -13.86 -8.52 -8.14
CA LYS A 120 -14.76 -9.66 -8.31
C LYS A 120 -14.35 -10.51 -9.50
N THR A 121 -14.43 -11.83 -9.32
CA THR A 121 -14.26 -12.76 -10.44
C THR A 121 -15.52 -12.76 -11.31
N PRO A 122 -15.44 -12.38 -12.59
CA PRO A 122 -16.58 -12.47 -13.51
C PRO A 122 -16.93 -13.94 -13.79
N ARG A 123 -18.15 -14.17 -14.30
CA ARG A 123 -18.56 -15.51 -14.75
C ARG A 123 -17.74 -15.94 -15.96
N ALA A 124 -17.47 -17.24 -16.12
CA ALA A 124 -16.74 -17.78 -17.27
C ALA A 124 -17.37 -17.35 -18.62
N SER A 125 -18.70 -17.36 -18.72
CA SER A 125 -19.42 -16.88 -19.92
C SER A 125 -19.19 -15.39 -20.22
N THR A 126 -18.86 -14.57 -19.23
CA THR A 126 -18.47 -13.18 -19.44
C THR A 126 -17.07 -13.08 -20.02
N LEU A 127 -16.15 -13.92 -19.55
CA LEU A 127 -14.79 -13.99 -20.10
C LEU A 127 -14.82 -14.42 -21.57
N GLU A 128 -15.51 -15.53 -21.86
CA GLU A 128 -15.69 -16.07 -23.21
C GLU A 128 -16.33 -15.06 -24.16
N LYS A 129 -17.44 -14.42 -23.74
CA LYS A 129 -18.16 -13.42 -24.55
C LYS A 129 -17.27 -12.26 -25.02
N PHE A 130 -16.29 -11.86 -24.22
CA PHE A 130 -15.35 -10.78 -24.56
C PHE A 130 -13.99 -11.31 -25.02
N GLY A 131 -13.88 -12.61 -25.30
CA GLY A 131 -12.68 -13.24 -25.83
C GLY A 131 -11.48 -13.21 -24.87
N TRP A 132 -11.71 -13.11 -23.55
CA TRP A 132 -10.64 -13.10 -22.57
C TRP A 132 -10.03 -14.50 -22.42
N TYR A 133 -8.70 -14.59 -22.56
CA TYR A 133 -7.91 -15.78 -22.29
C TYR A 133 -6.83 -15.46 -21.25
N GLN A 134 -6.56 -16.42 -20.38
CA GLN A 134 -5.54 -16.28 -19.35
C GLN A 134 -4.16 -16.35 -19.98
N THR A 135 -3.24 -15.52 -19.51
CA THR A 135 -1.83 -15.58 -19.87
C THR A 135 -1.11 -16.68 -19.07
N ASP A 136 0.21 -16.78 -19.25
CA ASP A 136 1.10 -17.58 -18.39
C ASP A 136 1.08 -17.13 -16.91
N ARG A 137 0.53 -15.93 -16.63
CA ARG A 137 0.38 -15.38 -15.28
C ARG A 137 -1.04 -15.57 -14.75
N PRO A 138 -1.20 -16.24 -13.60
CA PRO A 138 -2.50 -16.36 -12.93
C PRO A 138 -3.17 -15.01 -12.70
N GLY A 139 -4.46 -14.92 -13.02
CA GLY A 139 -5.25 -13.70 -12.84
C GLY A 139 -5.00 -12.60 -13.87
N VAL A 140 -4.10 -12.79 -14.85
CA VAL A 140 -3.83 -11.82 -15.92
C VAL A 140 -4.36 -12.34 -17.25
N TYR A 141 -5.23 -11.56 -17.88
CA TYR A 141 -5.98 -11.93 -19.08
C TYR A 141 -5.75 -10.95 -20.22
N LYS A 142 -5.71 -11.49 -21.44
CA LYS A 142 -5.68 -10.76 -22.71
C LYS A 142 -6.93 -11.10 -23.51
N SER A 143 -7.28 -10.28 -24.50
CA SER A 143 -8.46 -10.51 -25.33
C SER A 143 -8.06 -10.90 -26.75
N HIS A 144 -8.77 -11.87 -27.34
CA HIS A 144 -8.77 -12.14 -28.78
C HIS A 144 -9.66 -11.18 -29.57
N ASN A 145 -10.47 -10.37 -28.90
CA ASN A 145 -11.32 -9.37 -29.55
C ASN A 145 -10.44 -8.16 -29.96
N PRO A 146 -10.35 -7.81 -31.25
CA PRO A 146 -9.55 -6.68 -31.72
C PRO A 146 -9.92 -5.35 -31.06
N LEU A 147 -11.19 -5.18 -30.66
CA LEU A 147 -11.63 -3.96 -29.98
C LEU A 147 -11.17 -3.89 -28.52
N ALA A 148 -10.74 -5.00 -27.91
CA ALA A 148 -10.32 -5.08 -26.52
C ALA A 148 -8.84 -5.45 -26.34
N GLU A 149 -8.06 -5.58 -27.42
CA GLU A 149 -6.66 -6.01 -27.39
C GLU A 149 -5.73 -5.04 -26.64
N SER A 150 -6.08 -3.74 -26.61
CA SER A 150 -5.33 -2.72 -25.89
C SER A 150 -5.45 -2.85 -24.37
N VAL A 151 -6.53 -3.48 -23.90
CA VAL A 151 -6.87 -3.63 -22.48
C VAL A 151 -6.39 -4.99 -21.96
N THR A 152 -5.75 -4.97 -20.79
CA THR A 152 -5.38 -6.18 -20.04
C THR A 152 -6.29 -6.31 -18.83
N LEU A 153 -6.97 -7.44 -18.69
CA LEU A 153 -7.83 -7.69 -17.54
C LEU A 153 -7.00 -8.30 -16.40
N ILE A 154 -7.12 -7.76 -15.19
CA ILE A 154 -6.51 -8.29 -13.97
C ILE A 154 -7.62 -8.68 -13.00
N LEU A 155 -7.68 -9.96 -12.63
CA LEU A 155 -8.61 -10.52 -11.65
C LEU A 155 -7.89 -10.73 -10.32
N LEU A 156 -8.18 -9.87 -9.34
CA LEU A 156 -7.44 -9.82 -8.07
C LEU A 156 -7.57 -11.12 -7.26
N ASN A 157 -8.70 -11.82 -7.37
CA ASN A 157 -8.93 -13.11 -6.68
C ASN A 157 -8.12 -14.28 -7.26
N GLU A 158 -7.49 -14.10 -8.43
CA GLU A 158 -6.81 -15.17 -9.17
C GLU A 158 -5.31 -14.89 -9.36
N LEU A 159 -4.86 -13.70 -8.96
CA LEU A 159 -3.43 -13.38 -8.90
C LEU A 159 -2.71 -14.36 -7.97
N ALA A 160 -1.54 -14.82 -8.39
CA ALA A 160 -0.71 -15.73 -7.61
C ALA A 160 -0.30 -15.11 -6.25
N ASP A 161 -0.21 -15.95 -5.21
CA ASP A 161 0.22 -15.59 -3.85
C ASP A 161 1.71 -15.29 -3.78
N THR A 162 2.08 -14.12 -4.29
CA THR A 162 3.45 -13.63 -4.35
C THR A 162 3.56 -12.27 -3.69
N PRO A 163 4.73 -11.90 -3.13
CA PRO A 163 4.89 -10.64 -2.40
C PRO A 163 4.53 -9.38 -3.20
N HIS A 164 4.75 -9.36 -4.52
CA HIS A 164 4.43 -8.20 -5.35
C HIS A 164 2.94 -8.10 -5.72
N ASN A 165 2.21 -9.21 -5.75
CA ASN A 165 0.76 -9.21 -5.94
C ASN A 165 0.01 -8.90 -4.64
N ALA A 166 0.59 -9.21 -3.48
CA ALA A 166 -0.05 -9.02 -2.18
C ALA A 166 -0.59 -7.59 -1.98
N TRP A 167 0.13 -6.56 -2.44
CA TRP A 167 -0.32 -5.16 -2.37
C TRP A 167 -1.72 -4.95 -2.95
N ILE A 168 -1.96 -5.39 -4.18
CA ILE A 168 -3.27 -5.21 -4.84
C ILE A 168 -4.29 -6.25 -4.37
N LYS A 169 -3.85 -7.46 -4.00
CA LYS A 169 -4.73 -8.53 -3.48
C LYS A 169 -5.41 -8.17 -2.15
N CYS A 170 -4.88 -7.21 -1.39
CA CYS A 170 -5.61 -6.59 -0.28
C CYS A 170 -7.02 -6.13 -0.70
N PHE A 171 -7.20 -5.71 -1.96
CA PHE A 171 -8.49 -5.27 -2.51
C PHE A 171 -9.30 -6.38 -3.21
N ALA A 172 -8.88 -7.64 -3.14
CA ALA A 172 -9.64 -8.77 -3.71
C ALA A 172 -11.02 -8.90 -3.06
N SER A 173 -12.05 -9.36 -3.76
CA SER A 173 -13.39 -9.49 -3.16
C SER A 173 -13.48 -10.66 -2.19
N ARG A 174 -12.70 -11.74 -2.41
CA ARG A 174 -12.73 -12.92 -1.56
C ARG A 174 -11.94 -12.68 -0.27
N ARG A 175 -12.59 -12.89 0.88
CA ARG A 175 -12.00 -12.71 2.22
C ARG A 175 -10.70 -13.51 2.43
N ARG A 176 -10.62 -14.74 1.90
CA ARG A 176 -9.41 -15.58 1.95
C ARG A 176 -8.23 -14.92 1.24
N GLU A 177 -8.45 -14.41 0.03
CA GLU A 177 -7.41 -13.76 -0.79
C GLU A 177 -6.92 -12.48 -0.11
N LYS A 178 -7.84 -11.65 0.41
CA LYS A 178 -7.47 -10.47 1.20
C LYS A 178 -6.61 -10.84 2.41
N LYS A 179 -7.04 -11.84 3.19
CA LYS A 179 -6.36 -12.26 4.42
C LYS A 179 -4.93 -12.74 4.12
N SER A 180 -4.79 -13.63 3.14
CA SER A 180 -3.48 -14.14 2.72
C SER A 180 -2.54 -13.03 2.23
N ALA A 181 -3.09 -12.04 1.51
CA ALA A 181 -2.34 -10.86 1.09
C ALA A 181 -1.80 -10.07 2.29
N PHE A 182 -2.63 -9.76 3.29
CA PHE A 182 -2.17 -9.07 4.49
C PHE A 182 -1.15 -9.87 5.28
N GLU A 183 -1.35 -11.17 5.46
CA GLU A 183 -0.37 -12.06 6.12
C GLU A 183 0.99 -12.00 5.42
N THR A 184 1.00 -12.05 4.08
CA THR A 184 2.22 -11.93 3.27
C THR A 184 2.94 -10.59 3.48
N LEU A 185 2.19 -9.49 3.60
CA LEU A 185 2.76 -8.15 3.81
C LEU A 185 3.28 -7.95 5.23
N MET A 186 2.59 -8.53 6.22
CA MET A 186 2.93 -8.42 7.64
C MET A 186 4.16 -9.25 8.04
N ASP A 187 4.36 -10.42 7.42
CA ASP A 187 5.40 -11.39 7.81
C ASP A 187 6.84 -10.94 7.45
N LYS A 188 7.05 -10.29 6.30
CA LYS A 188 8.42 -10.13 5.74
C LYS A 188 8.87 -8.70 5.45
N ARG A 189 7.98 -7.72 5.50
CA ARG A 189 8.29 -6.35 5.04
C ARG A 189 7.81 -5.24 5.97
N PHE A 190 6.97 -5.56 6.95
CA PHE A 190 6.22 -4.54 7.66
C PHE A 190 7.09 -3.51 8.37
N SER A 191 8.15 -3.95 9.06
CA SER A 191 9.09 -3.07 9.77
C SER A 191 9.92 -2.15 8.86
N SER A 192 10.05 -2.49 7.58
CA SER A 192 10.79 -1.69 6.58
C SER A 192 9.93 -0.67 5.83
N LEU A 193 8.61 -0.68 6.04
CA LEU A 193 7.68 0.24 5.38
C LEU A 193 7.73 1.62 6.05
N SER A 194 7.37 2.66 5.29
CA SER A 194 7.14 3.97 5.88
C SER A 194 5.97 3.89 6.88
N SER A 195 5.99 4.72 7.93
CA SER A 195 4.89 4.78 8.89
C SER A 195 3.56 5.09 8.22
N GLN A 196 3.57 5.89 7.14
CA GLN A 196 2.35 6.21 6.39
C GLN A 196 1.76 4.96 5.72
N LEU A 197 2.59 4.15 5.06
CA LEU A 197 2.15 2.91 4.44
C LEU A 197 1.69 1.88 5.48
N GLN A 198 2.38 1.78 6.63
CA GLN A 198 1.95 0.93 7.75
C GLN A 198 0.57 1.33 8.25
N TRP A 199 0.36 2.61 8.57
CA TRP A 199 -0.95 3.10 9.03
C TRP A 199 -2.04 2.87 7.99
N PHE A 200 -1.74 3.03 6.70
CA PHE A 200 -2.73 2.76 5.67
C PHE A 200 -3.13 1.29 5.63
N LEU A 201 -2.16 0.37 5.67
CA LEU A 201 -2.43 -1.07 5.62
C LEU A 201 -3.12 -1.58 6.87
N GLU A 202 -2.70 -1.14 8.06
CA GLU A 202 -3.38 -1.45 9.32
C GLU A 202 -4.81 -0.92 9.32
N GLY A 203 -5.01 0.30 8.79
CA GLY A 203 -6.33 0.89 8.63
C GLY A 203 -7.24 0.04 7.74
N LEU A 204 -6.75 -0.38 6.57
CA LEU A 204 -7.50 -1.25 5.65
C LEU A 204 -7.81 -2.61 6.29
N LEU A 205 -6.84 -3.22 6.96
CA LEU A 205 -7.01 -4.49 7.66
C LEU A 205 -8.12 -4.37 8.71
N HIS A 206 -8.04 -3.37 9.58
CA HIS A 206 -9.03 -3.17 10.63
C HIS A 206 -10.43 -2.85 10.07
N TYR A 207 -10.49 -2.00 9.05
CA TYR A 207 -11.74 -1.67 8.39
C TYR A 207 -12.44 -2.91 7.80
N TRP A 208 -11.72 -3.75 7.05
CA TRP A 208 -12.31 -4.93 6.40
C TRP A 208 -12.60 -6.08 7.35
N PHE A 209 -11.76 -6.32 8.37
CA PHE A 209 -11.87 -7.52 9.19
C PHE A 209 -12.52 -7.29 10.56
N THR A 210 -12.57 -6.05 11.05
CA THR A 210 -13.10 -5.72 12.39
C THR A 210 -14.33 -4.82 12.32
N MET A 211 -14.33 -3.80 11.46
CA MET A 211 -15.44 -2.84 11.39
C MET A 211 -16.57 -3.24 10.42
N GLY A 212 -16.49 -4.44 9.82
CA GLY A 212 -17.49 -4.89 8.86
C GLY A 212 -17.48 -4.10 7.55
N GLY A 213 -16.34 -3.56 7.11
CA GLY A 213 -16.17 -2.71 5.91
C GLY A 213 -16.54 -3.35 4.56
N GLU A 214 -17.20 -4.50 4.56
CA GLU A 214 -17.93 -5.06 3.42
C GLU A 214 -19.37 -4.51 3.32
N HIS A 215 -19.91 -3.94 4.40
CA HIS A 215 -21.18 -3.21 4.41
C HIS A 215 -20.99 -1.85 3.73
N MET A 216 -21.44 -1.76 2.48
CA MET A 216 -21.13 -0.68 1.54
C MET A 216 -21.88 0.65 1.79
N ASP A 217 -22.48 0.80 2.96
CA ASP A 217 -23.34 1.94 3.30
C ASP A 217 -22.56 3.06 4.02
N ILE A 218 -21.30 2.80 4.36
CA ILE A 218 -20.40 3.78 4.99
C ILE A 218 -19.36 4.21 3.95
N GLU A 219 -19.39 5.48 3.59
CA GLU A 219 -18.30 6.09 2.83
C GLU A 219 -17.02 6.08 3.66
N ILE A 220 -15.92 5.64 3.06
CA ILE A 220 -14.60 5.76 3.67
C ILE A 220 -13.61 6.40 2.70
N THR A 221 -12.87 7.39 3.19
CA THR A 221 -11.82 8.07 2.42
C THR A 221 -10.44 7.51 2.77
N PRO A 222 -9.41 7.75 1.93
CA PRO A 222 -8.04 7.37 2.28
C PRO A 222 -7.55 7.94 3.61
N ASP A 223 -7.96 9.16 3.96
CA ASP A 223 -7.55 9.81 5.20
C ASP A 223 -8.24 9.20 6.43
N ASP A 224 -9.46 8.71 6.27
CA ASP A 224 -10.14 7.96 7.35
C ASP A 224 -9.45 6.63 7.60
N VAL A 225 -9.08 5.89 6.55
CA VAL A 225 -8.26 4.67 6.66
C VAL A 225 -6.95 4.95 7.39
N MET A 226 -6.24 6.03 7.02
CA MET A 226 -5.02 6.45 7.69
C MET A 226 -5.24 6.72 9.19
N LYS A 227 -6.32 7.43 9.54
CA LYS A 227 -6.66 7.73 10.94
C LYS A 227 -6.99 6.46 11.71
N ILE A 228 -7.73 5.52 11.11
CA ILE A 228 -8.06 4.23 11.73
C ILE A 228 -6.78 3.48 12.08
N GLY A 229 -5.86 3.31 11.12
CA GLY A 229 -4.61 2.60 11.36
C GLY A 229 -3.74 3.28 12.42
N LYS A 230 -3.59 4.61 12.36
CA LYS A 230 -2.84 5.35 13.37
C LYS A 230 -3.42 5.19 14.78
N LYS A 231 -4.75 5.28 14.92
CA LYS A 231 -5.42 5.06 16.21
C LYS A 231 -5.27 3.63 16.69
N TRP A 232 -5.37 2.66 15.80
CA TRP A 232 -5.17 1.25 16.11
C TRP A 232 -3.76 0.99 16.63
N GLN A 233 -2.74 1.48 15.93
CA GLN A 233 -1.34 1.37 16.37
C GLN A 233 -1.14 1.99 17.76
N GLN A 234 -1.70 3.18 18.00
CA GLN A 234 -1.63 3.84 19.30
C GLN A 234 -2.34 3.03 20.40
N ALA A 235 -3.51 2.44 20.11
CA ALA A 235 -4.26 1.61 21.05
C ALA A 235 -3.48 0.33 21.40
N VAL A 236 -2.93 -0.36 20.39
CA VAL A 236 -2.08 -1.54 20.58
C VAL A 236 -0.87 -1.18 21.44
N LEU A 237 -0.14 -0.11 21.11
CA LEU A 237 1.00 0.33 21.91
C LEU A 237 0.58 0.63 23.35
N SER A 238 -0.52 1.36 23.55
CA SER A 238 -1.01 1.75 24.88
C SER A 238 -1.41 0.56 25.74
N GLY A 239 -1.92 -0.53 25.13
CA GLY A 239 -2.28 -1.76 25.82
C GLY A 239 -1.10 -2.68 26.20
N ILE A 240 0.08 -2.48 25.60
CA ILE A 240 1.28 -3.27 25.91
C ILE A 240 2.03 -2.62 27.08
N SER A 241 2.42 -3.41 28.08
CA SER A 241 3.19 -2.92 29.24
C SER A 241 4.58 -2.40 28.80
N PRO A 242 5.18 -1.42 29.50
CA PRO A 242 6.53 -0.96 29.15
C PRO A 242 7.56 -2.10 29.11
N LYS A 243 7.42 -3.10 29.99
CA LYS A 243 8.28 -4.30 30.01
C LYS A 243 8.16 -5.09 28.71
N ASP A 244 6.94 -5.34 28.25
CA ASP A 244 6.69 -6.12 27.04
C ASP A 244 7.05 -5.34 25.77
N ARG A 245 6.89 -4.01 25.76
CA ARG A 245 7.35 -3.16 24.64
C ARG A 245 8.87 -3.23 24.44
N LEU A 246 9.61 -3.39 25.53
CA LEU A 246 11.07 -3.47 25.51
C LEU A 246 11.57 -4.93 25.41
N ALA A 247 10.67 -5.92 25.43
CA ALA A 247 11.03 -7.33 25.30
C ALA A 247 11.67 -7.58 23.93
N GLY A 248 12.75 -8.35 23.91
CA GLY A 248 13.53 -8.63 22.68
C GLY A 248 14.54 -7.56 22.29
N LEU A 249 14.50 -6.35 22.87
CA LEU A 249 15.55 -5.34 22.65
C LEU A 249 16.79 -5.63 23.50
N ALA A 250 17.98 -5.46 22.93
CA ALA A 250 19.23 -5.51 23.68
C ALA A 250 19.34 -4.28 24.62
N PRO A 251 20.05 -4.37 25.76
CA PRO A 251 20.16 -3.26 26.71
C PRO A 251 20.62 -1.94 26.08
N LYS A 252 21.56 -2.01 25.12
CA LYS A 252 22.05 -0.84 24.37
C LYS A 252 20.93 -0.11 23.62
N ASP A 253 20.04 -0.86 22.98
CA ASP A 253 18.95 -0.28 22.17
C ASP A 253 17.84 0.28 23.06
N ARG A 254 17.61 -0.32 24.23
CA ARG A 254 16.67 0.21 25.24
C ARG A 254 17.10 1.58 25.77
N LEU A 255 18.41 1.79 25.90
CA LEU A 255 19.00 3.04 26.39
C LEU A 255 19.34 4.03 25.27
N ALA A 256 19.09 3.68 24.00
CA ALA A 256 19.34 4.56 22.87
C ALA A 256 18.45 5.80 22.95
N GLY A 257 19.03 6.98 22.69
CA GLY A 257 18.32 8.26 22.80
C GLY A 257 18.27 8.86 24.22
N LEU A 258 18.62 8.11 25.27
CA LEU A 258 18.76 8.65 26.62
C LEU A 258 20.14 9.31 26.81
N ALA A 259 20.17 10.47 27.47
CA ALA A 259 21.42 11.08 27.92
C ALA A 259 22.06 10.23 29.02
N PRO A 260 23.40 10.24 29.20
CA PRO A 260 24.09 9.40 30.19
C PRO A 260 23.52 9.52 31.61
N LYS A 261 23.09 10.72 32.03
CA LYS A 261 22.47 10.96 33.33
C LYS A 261 21.16 10.19 33.49
N ASP A 262 20.31 10.15 32.47
CA ASP A 262 19.00 9.50 32.51
C ASP A 262 19.12 7.97 32.50
N ARG A 263 20.22 7.44 31.93
CA ARG A 263 20.51 5.99 31.95
C ARG A 263 20.84 5.46 33.34
N LEU A 264 21.38 6.32 34.21
CA LEU A 264 21.72 6.00 35.60
C LEU A 264 20.61 6.39 36.57
N ALA A 265 19.53 7.03 36.09
CA ALA A 265 18.42 7.44 36.94
C ALA A 265 17.71 6.21 37.53
N GLY A 266 17.50 6.21 38.85
CA GLY A 266 16.90 5.10 39.58
C GLY A 266 17.88 4.03 40.05
N LEU A 267 19.18 4.18 39.79
CA LEU A 267 20.24 3.38 40.43
C LEU A 267 20.81 4.14 41.62
N GLU A 268 21.00 3.46 42.75
CA GLU A 268 21.70 4.02 43.90
C GLU A 268 23.20 4.13 43.59
N LEU A 269 23.84 5.19 44.08
CA LEU A 269 25.26 5.44 43.81
C LEU A 269 26.16 4.28 44.25
N LYS A 270 25.81 3.63 45.37
CA LYS A 270 26.52 2.45 45.89
C LYS A 270 26.50 1.28 44.89
N ASP A 271 25.40 1.07 44.18
CA ASP A 271 25.22 -0.07 43.27
C ASP A 271 26.00 0.20 41.98
N ILE A 272 26.04 1.45 41.52
CA ILE A 272 26.88 1.86 40.39
C ILE A 272 28.36 1.68 40.73
N LEU A 273 28.79 2.11 41.91
CA LEU A 273 30.19 2.03 42.32
C LEU A 273 30.67 0.60 42.57
N ALA A 274 29.76 -0.31 42.95
CA ALA A 274 30.08 -1.73 43.17
C ALA A 274 30.54 -2.46 41.90
N GLU A 275 30.21 -1.93 40.71
CA GLU A 275 30.65 -2.48 39.42
C GLU A 275 32.09 -2.09 39.03
N PHE A 276 32.73 -1.21 39.81
CA PHE A 276 34.11 -0.77 39.57
C PHE A 276 35.04 -1.32 40.65
N THR A 277 36.26 -1.67 40.25
CA THR A 277 37.33 -2.02 41.19
C THR A 277 37.80 -0.80 41.98
N GLN A 278 38.36 -1.03 43.18
CA GLN A 278 38.90 0.05 44.00
C GLN A 278 39.98 0.84 43.25
N GLU A 279 40.84 0.15 42.50
CA GLU A 279 41.91 0.75 41.70
C GLU A 279 41.37 1.69 40.61
N GLU A 280 40.27 1.31 39.93
CA GLU A 280 39.63 2.14 38.90
C GLU A 280 39.04 3.43 39.48
N ILE A 281 38.39 3.32 40.65
CA ILE A 281 37.82 4.47 41.36
C ILE A 281 38.94 5.42 41.80
N GLU A 282 39.99 4.90 42.43
CA GLU A 282 41.15 5.69 42.87
C GLU A 282 41.85 6.39 41.69
N ALA A 283 42.03 5.68 40.57
CA ALA A 283 42.61 6.23 39.35
C ALA A 283 41.79 7.41 38.79
N TYR A 284 40.46 7.31 38.80
CA TYR A 284 39.57 8.39 38.36
C TYR A 284 39.62 9.59 39.32
N LEU A 285 39.59 9.36 40.64
CA LEU A 285 39.71 10.43 41.65
C LEU A 285 41.04 11.18 41.52
N LYS A 286 42.14 10.49 41.24
CA LYS A 286 43.46 11.11 40.98
C LYS A 286 43.45 12.02 39.76
N LYS A 287 42.72 11.64 38.68
CA LYS A 287 42.52 12.49 37.50
C LYS A 287 41.72 13.75 37.83
N LEU A 288 40.64 13.64 38.62
CA LEU A 288 39.84 14.80 39.04
C LEU A 288 40.63 15.79 39.90
N LYS A 289 41.40 15.31 40.88
CA LYS A 289 42.28 16.15 41.72
C LYS A 289 43.33 16.92 40.91
N LYS A 290 43.87 16.30 39.83
CA LYS A 290 44.77 16.99 38.89
C LYS A 290 44.06 18.06 38.07
N LYS A 291 42.77 17.87 37.76
CA LYS A 291 41.97 18.80 36.95
C LYS A 291 41.51 20.04 37.74
N GLN A 292 41.37 19.93 39.06
CA GLN A 292 41.05 21.05 39.98
C GLN A 292 42.27 21.90 40.38
N ARG A 293 43.49 21.41 40.14
CA ARG A 293 44.75 22.14 40.40
C ARG A 293 45.26 22.92 39.18
N LYS A 294 44.53 22.88 38.07
CA LYS A 294 44.69 23.74 36.89
C LYS A 294 43.55 24.74 36.87
#